data_AF-A0AAD2K875-F1
#
_entry.id   AF-A0AAD2K875-F1
#
_cell.length_a   1.000
_cell.length_b   1.000
_cell.length_c   1.000
_cell.angle_alpha   90.00
_cell.angle_beta   90.00
_cell.angle_gamma   90.00
#
_symmetry.space_group_name_H-M   'P 1'
#
loop_
_entity.id
_entity.type
_entity.pdbx_description
1 polymer ?
#
loop_
_entity_poly.entity_id
_entity_poly.type
_entity_poly.pdbx_seq_one_letter_code
_entity_poly.pdbx_strand_id
1 'polypeptide(L)'
;ILPPSLPSTRPHVSPPRGEPQQQQQQQPMQAYDFESERLTKGTIRSADDGSRRWTLETTRQTFNGRSKTTIENRAGTLVGTIDWRERVFEIAGSAFGIDVLKRKVSNFSATRYWRWKSGEEYKVRYSNTDDAWQASLATGETVGELKSSITPLFREPSLPVLRLSSTIRDDEERVFMLMLLVYSEMKRLDRQD
;
A
#
# COMPACT_ATOMS: atom_id res chain seq x y z
N ILE A 1 13.33 -57.00 -46.65
CA ILE A 1 12.23 -57.19 -45.68
C ILE A 1 12.61 -56.38 -44.45
N LEU A 2 11.97 -55.23 -44.24
CA LEU A 2 12.25 -54.34 -43.10
C LEU A 2 11.34 -54.73 -41.91
N PRO A 3 11.84 -54.67 -40.66
CA PRO A 3 11.04 -55.02 -39.50
C PRO A 3 9.99 -53.93 -39.19
N PRO A 4 8.85 -54.31 -38.58
CA PRO A 4 7.77 -53.39 -38.23
C PRO A 4 8.15 -52.51 -37.03
N SER A 5 7.83 -51.23 -37.13
CA SER A 5 8.00 -50.22 -36.08
C SER A 5 7.11 -50.51 -34.87
N LEU A 6 7.69 -50.50 -33.67
CA LEU A 6 6.94 -50.69 -32.42
C LEU A 6 6.14 -49.42 -32.03
N PRO A 7 4.95 -49.58 -31.42
CA PRO A 7 4.12 -48.47 -30.96
C PRO A 7 4.74 -47.75 -29.76
N SER A 8 4.82 -46.42 -29.85
CA SER A 8 5.33 -45.52 -28.81
C SER A 8 4.28 -45.34 -27.70
N THR A 9 4.40 -46.10 -26.62
CA THR A 9 3.63 -45.91 -25.39
C THR A 9 4.12 -44.65 -24.66
N ARG A 10 3.37 -43.53 -24.77
CA ARG A 10 3.63 -42.36 -23.94
C ARG A 10 3.17 -42.66 -22.50
N PRO A 11 4.03 -42.49 -21.48
CA PRO A 11 3.61 -42.65 -20.10
C PRO A 11 2.59 -41.58 -19.74
N HIS A 12 1.45 -42.03 -19.22
CA HIS A 12 0.43 -41.19 -18.64
C HIS A 12 0.96 -40.62 -17.33
N VAL A 13 1.49 -39.40 -17.35
CA VAL A 13 1.90 -38.67 -16.13
C VAL A 13 0.65 -38.23 -15.40
N SER A 14 0.34 -38.88 -14.27
CA SER A 14 -0.70 -38.42 -13.36
C SER A 14 -0.37 -37.01 -12.89
N PRO A 15 -1.32 -36.06 -12.88
CA PRO A 15 -1.07 -34.73 -12.37
C PRO A 15 -0.66 -34.80 -10.89
N PRO A 16 0.31 -33.99 -10.44
CA PRO A 16 0.76 -34.01 -9.06
C PRO A 16 -0.41 -33.72 -8.12
N ARG A 17 -0.54 -34.61 -7.12
CA ARG A 17 -1.51 -34.54 -6.04
C ARG A 17 -1.41 -33.16 -5.39
N GLY A 18 -2.48 -32.37 -5.50
CA GLY A 18 -2.50 -30.98 -5.04
C GLY A 18 -2.01 -30.86 -3.60
N GLU A 19 -0.91 -30.11 -3.42
CA GLU A 19 -0.45 -29.74 -2.09
C GLU A 19 -1.57 -28.99 -1.37
N PRO A 20 -1.86 -29.33 -0.10
CA PRO A 20 -2.84 -28.59 0.68
C PRO A 20 -2.37 -27.15 0.76
N GLN A 21 -3.15 -26.24 0.16
CA GLN A 21 -2.96 -24.80 0.31
C GLN A 21 -3.06 -24.51 1.81
N GLN A 22 -1.90 -24.35 2.46
CA GLN A 22 -1.84 -23.91 3.84
C GLN A 22 -2.55 -22.56 3.88
N GLN A 23 -3.69 -22.51 4.55
CA GLN A 23 -4.38 -21.26 4.86
C GLN A 23 -3.38 -20.41 5.65
N GLN A 24 -2.73 -19.47 4.96
CA GLN A 24 -1.85 -18.50 5.59
C GLN A 24 -2.71 -17.77 6.62
N GLN A 25 -2.43 -18.02 7.90
CA GLN A 25 -3.08 -17.32 9.00
C GLN A 25 -2.81 -15.83 8.80
N GLN A 26 -3.87 -15.08 8.48
CA GLN A 26 -3.78 -13.64 8.31
C GLN A 26 -3.43 -13.04 9.67
N GLN A 27 -2.29 -12.36 9.75
CA GLN A 27 -1.89 -11.68 10.97
C GLN A 27 -2.92 -10.60 11.35
N PRO A 28 -3.13 -10.34 12.65
CA PRO A 28 -4.04 -9.30 13.08
C PRO A 28 -3.53 -7.94 12.59
N MET A 29 -4.31 -7.32 11.71
CA MET A 29 -4.11 -5.95 11.27
C MET A 29 -4.91 -5.00 12.16
N GLN A 30 -4.27 -3.93 12.59
CA GLN A 30 -4.95 -2.84 13.28
C GLN A 30 -5.61 -1.92 12.24
N ALA A 31 -6.91 -1.66 12.44
CA ALA A 31 -7.69 -0.81 11.56
C ALA A 31 -7.72 0.64 12.07
N TYR A 32 -7.73 1.57 11.10
CA TYR A 32 -7.80 2.99 11.33
C TYR A 32 -8.76 3.64 10.34
N ASP A 33 -9.68 4.44 10.86
CA ASP A 33 -10.71 5.11 10.08
C ASP A 33 -10.32 6.55 9.80
N PHE A 34 -10.49 6.99 8.55
CA PHE A 34 -10.36 8.40 8.19
C PHE A 34 -11.66 9.13 8.50
N GLU A 35 -11.59 10.30 9.12
CA GLU A 35 -12.77 11.16 9.36
C GLU A 35 -13.28 11.90 8.11
N SER A 36 -12.55 11.81 7.00
CA SER A 36 -12.82 12.55 5.76
C SER A 36 -12.73 11.61 4.57
N GLU A 37 -13.66 11.76 3.63
CA GLU A 37 -13.62 11.07 2.34
C GLU A 37 -12.35 11.40 1.57
N ARG A 38 -11.86 12.64 1.69
CA ARG A 38 -10.68 13.09 0.97
C ARG A 38 -9.44 12.90 1.83
N LEU A 39 -8.48 12.13 1.29
CA LEU A 39 -7.15 11.96 1.89
C LEU A 39 -6.34 13.26 1.96
N THR A 40 -6.81 14.40 1.46
CA THR A 40 -6.06 15.66 1.48
C THR A 40 -6.07 16.35 2.84
N LYS A 41 -7.08 16.10 3.68
CA LYS A 41 -7.18 16.70 5.01
C LYS A 41 -8.09 15.85 5.87
N GLY A 42 -7.62 15.42 7.03
CA GLY A 42 -8.45 14.65 7.95
C GLY A 42 -7.69 14.10 9.15
N THR A 43 -8.45 13.65 10.14
CA THR A 43 -7.93 12.88 11.27
C THR A 43 -8.05 11.39 10.94
N ILE A 44 -7.06 10.62 11.36
CA ILE A 44 -7.07 9.16 11.32
C ILE A 44 -7.23 8.66 12.76
N ARG A 45 -8.28 7.89 13.02
CA ARG A 45 -8.59 7.31 14.33
C ARG A 45 -8.34 5.82 14.36
N SER A 46 -7.93 5.31 15.50
CA SER A 46 -7.92 3.88 15.77
C SER A 46 -9.36 3.36 15.79
N ALA A 47 -9.64 2.30 15.03
CA ALA A 47 -10.98 1.71 14.98
C ALA A 47 -11.37 1.01 16.29
N ASP A 48 -10.37 0.58 17.08
CA ASP A 48 -10.58 -0.18 18.31
C ASP A 48 -11.16 0.68 19.45
N ASP A 49 -10.69 1.92 19.56
CA ASP A 49 -10.97 2.81 20.70
C ASP A 49 -11.40 4.24 20.29
N GLY A 50 -11.48 4.51 18.98
CA GLY A 50 -11.82 5.83 18.44
C GLY A 50 -10.78 6.91 18.73
N SER A 51 -9.60 6.55 19.26
CA SER A 51 -8.58 7.54 19.63
C SER A 51 -7.91 8.12 18.39
N ARG A 52 -7.62 9.43 18.41
CA ARG A 52 -6.84 10.08 17.36
C ARG A 52 -5.43 9.50 17.34
N ARG A 53 -5.01 9.00 16.16
CA ARG A 53 -3.66 8.48 15.92
C ARG A 53 -2.81 9.44 15.14
N TRP A 54 -3.35 9.94 14.03
CA TRP A 54 -2.67 10.92 13.18
C TRP A 54 -3.63 12.01 12.70
N THR A 55 -3.06 13.13 12.32
CA THR A 55 -3.73 14.17 11.53
C THR A 55 -2.92 14.38 10.26
N LEU A 56 -3.62 14.46 9.13
CA LEU A 56 -3.02 14.65 7.82
C LEU A 56 -3.54 15.94 7.20
N GLU A 57 -2.64 16.76 6.67
CA GLU A 57 -2.98 17.98 5.97
C GLU A 57 -2.16 18.14 4.70
N THR A 58 -2.83 18.44 3.58
CA THR A 58 -2.19 18.66 2.28
C THR A 58 -2.41 20.10 1.85
N THR A 59 -1.31 20.82 1.68
CA THR A 59 -1.30 22.16 1.11
C THR A 59 -1.26 22.11 -0.41
N ARG A 60 -2.02 22.98 -1.08
CA ARG A 60 -2.00 23.17 -2.53
C ARG A 60 -1.47 24.57 -2.84
N GLN A 61 -0.60 24.71 -3.83
CA GLN A 61 -0.27 26.01 -4.39
C GLN A 61 -1.26 26.32 -5.52
N THR A 62 -1.74 27.58 -5.58
CA THR A 62 -2.88 28.04 -6.38
C THR A 62 -2.84 27.65 -7.86
N PHE A 63 -1.67 27.34 -8.43
CA PHE A 63 -1.51 27.01 -9.85
C PHE A 63 -0.76 25.70 -10.15
N ASN A 64 -0.12 25.04 -9.18
CA ASN A 64 0.84 23.94 -9.43
C ASN A 64 0.55 22.62 -8.70
N GLY A 65 -0.71 22.38 -8.34
CA GLY A 65 -1.11 21.13 -7.69
C GLY A 65 -0.69 21.06 -6.21
N ARG A 66 -0.45 19.83 -5.73
CA ARG A 66 -0.16 19.55 -4.32
C ARG A 66 1.29 19.95 -4.01
N SER A 67 1.49 20.69 -2.93
CA SER A 67 2.81 21.16 -2.50
C SER A 67 3.39 20.22 -1.46
N LYS A 68 2.75 20.12 -0.30
CA LYS A 68 3.24 19.35 0.84
C LYS A 68 2.08 18.64 1.56
N THR A 69 2.25 17.37 1.89
CA THR A 69 1.36 16.65 2.82
C THR A 69 2.10 16.42 4.13
N THR A 70 1.58 16.92 5.25
CA THR A 70 2.13 16.72 6.59
C THR A 70 1.33 15.68 7.35
N ILE A 71 2.01 14.97 8.24
CA ILE A 71 1.43 13.99 9.15
C ILE A 71 1.90 14.32 10.57
N GLU A 72 0.94 14.60 11.44
CA GLU A 72 1.16 14.82 12.86
C GLU A 72 0.67 13.62 13.66
N ASN A 73 1.34 13.31 14.76
CA ASN A 73 0.90 12.27 15.69
C ASN A 73 -0.17 12.81 16.66
N ARG A 74 -0.60 11.97 17.61
CA ARG A 74 -1.58 12.34 18.65
C ARG A 74 -1.18 13.58 19.47
N ALA A 75 0.11 13.83 19.67
CA ALA A 75 0.62 14.98 20.43
C ALA A 75 0.70 16.27 19.59
N GLY A 76 0.34 16.23 18.30
CA GLY A 76 0.54 17.35 17.38
C GLY A 76 1.99 17.51 16.93
N THR A 77 2.84 16.51 17.17
CA THR A 77 4.22 16.52 16.69
C THR A 77 4.25 16.06 15.23
N LEU A 78 4.91 16.82 14.37
CA LEU A 78 5.16 16.45 12.99
C LEU A 78 6.04 15.18 12.94
N VAL A 79 5.51 14.10 12.36
CA VAL A 79 6.21 12.81 12.26
C VAL A 79 6.53 12.41 10.82
N GLY A 80 5.80 12.97 9.85
CA GLY A 80 5.99 12.66 8.44
C GLY A 80 5.64 13.85 7.54
N THR A 81 6.36 13.97 6.42
CA THR A 81 6.08 14.96 5.38
C THR A 81 6.34 14.39 4.00
N ILE A 82 5.37 14.52 3.09
CA ILE A 82 5.54 14.27 1.65
C ILE A 82 5.74 15.63 0.98
N ASP A 83 6.96 15.90 0.51
CA ASP A 83 7.19 16.99 -0.42
C ASP A 83 6.92 16.48 -1.84
N TRP A 84 5.79 16.91 -2.41
CA TRP A 84 5.32 16.41 -3.70
C TRP A 84 6.16 16.92 -4.85
N ARG A 85 6.68 18.15 -4.72
CA ARG A 85 7.46 18.84 -5.74
C ARG A 85 8.87 18.27 -5.80
N GLU A 86 9.52 18.21 -4.65
CA GLU A 86 10.88 17.67 -4.54
C GLU A 86 10.91 16.14 -4.56
N ARG A 87 9.73 15.50 -4.49
CA ARG A 87 9.56 14.03 -4.45
C ARG A 87 10.34 13.42 -3.31
N VAL A 88 10.16 13.96 -2.10
CA VAL A 88 10.87 13.54 -0.88
C VAL A 88 9.88 13.10 0.19
N PHE A 89 10.20 12.03 0.90
CA PHE A 89 9.59 11.68 2.17
C PHE A 89 10.52 12.09 3.30
N GLU A 90 10.03 12.92 4.22
CA GLU A 90 10.71 13.23 5.47
C GLU A 90 9.99 12.51 6.60
N ILE A 91 10.69 11.65 7.34
CA ILE A 91 10.14 10.85 8.44
C ILE A 91 11.10 10.97 9.62
N ALA A 92 10.57 11.38 10.77
CA ALA A 92 11.36 11.63 11.98
C ALA A 92 12.62 12.50 11.74
N GLY A 93 12.50 13.54 10.90
CA GLY A 93 13.59 14.46 10.55
C GLY A 93 14.60 13.92 9.52
N SER A 94 14.43 12.69 9.03
CA SER A 94 15.26 12.12 7.96
C SER A 94 14.56 12.22 6.62
N ALA A 95 15.22 12.85 5.64
CA ALA A 95 14.70 13.05 4.29
C ALA A 95 15.21 11.99 3.30
N PHE A 96 14.30 11.40 2.52
CA PHE A 96 14.56 10.35 1.55
C PHE A 96 13.88 10.67 0.23
N GLY A 97 14.66 10.68 -0.87
CA GLY A 97 14.09 10.79 -2.20
C GLY A 97 13.18 9.61 -2.53
N ILE A 98 11.98 9.87 -3.04
CA ILE A 98 11.03 8.83 -3.44
C ILE A 98 11.65 7.87 -4.44
N ASP A 99 12.48 8.36 -5.36
CA ASP A 99 13.16 7.51 -6.36
C ASP A 99 14.26 6.62 -5.75
N VAL A 100 14.76 6.94 -4.54
CA VAL A 100 15.65 6.07 -3.77
C VAL A 100 14.83 4.99 -3.05
N LEU A 101 13.67 5.36 -2.49
CA LEU A 101 12.79 4.43 -1.78
C LEU A 101 12.05 3.48 -2.72
N LYS A 102 11.83 3.88 -3.97
CA LYS A 102 10.92 3.23 -4.91
C LYS A 102 11.65 2.67 -6.11
N ARG A 103 11.45 1.38 -6.35
CA ARG A 103 11.91 0.67 -7.55
C ARG A 103 10.74 0.25 -8.43
N LYS A 104 10.92 0.40 -9.74
CA LYS A 104 9.98 -0.07 -10.76
C LYS A 104 10.59 -1.30 -11.44
N VAL A 105 9.84 -2.40 -11.53
CA VAL A 105 10.31 -3.63 -12.20
C VAL A 105 10.16 -3.54 -13.71
N SER A 106 9.14 -2.85 -14.20
CA SER A 106 8.87 -2.67 -15.64
C SER A 106 8.05 -1.42 -15.90
N ASN A 107 8.22 -0.81 -17.07
CA ASN A 107 7.55 0.44 -17.42
C ASN A 107 6.02 0.35 -17.48
N PHE A 108 5.47 -0.83 -17.72
CA PHE A 108 4.03 -1.06 -17.88
C PHE A 108 3.34 -1.68 -16.66
N SER A 109 4.10 -2.13 -15.66
CA SER A 109 3.48 -2.70 -14.46
C SER A 109 2.82 -1.61 -13.62
N ALA A 110 1.66 -1.90 -13.03
CA ALA A 110 1.07 -1.08 -11.96
C ALA A 110 1.76 -1.31 -10.60
N THR A 111 2.45 -2.44 -10.44
CA THR A 111 3.17 -2.82 -9.22
C THR A 111 4.39 -1.94 -8.99
N ARG A 112 4.61 -1.53 -7.75
CA ARG A 112 5.81 -0.81 -7.31
C ARG A 112 6.45 -1.57 -6.16
N TYR A 113 7.75 -1.44 -6.04
CA TYR A 113 8.49 -2.01 -4.93
C TYR A 113 9.08 -0.87 -4.14
N TRP A 114 8.93 -0.90 -2.83
CA TRP A 114 9.39 0.16 -1.95
C TRP A 114 10.25 -0.44 -0.85
N ARG A 115 11.30 0.25 -0.42
CA ARG A 115 12.15 -0.19 0.69
C ARG A 115 12.29 0.92 1.70
N TRP A 116 12.12 0.57 2.98
CA TRP A 116 12.39 1.48 4.09
C TRP A 116 13.79 1.26 4.63
N LYS A 117 14.68 2.25 4.49
CA LYS A 117 16.10 2.16 4.91
C LYS A 117 16.76 0.87 4.40
N SER A 118 17.46 0.13 5.27
CA SER A 118 18.06 -1.18 4.98
C SER A 118 17.10 -2.36 5.27
N GLY A 119 15.80 -2.09 5.41
CA GLY A 119 14.78 -3.07 5.73
C GLY A 119 14.28 -3.88 4.52
N GLU A 120 13.14 -4.53 4.72
CA GLU A 120 12.49 -5.35 3.71
C GLU A 120 11.94 -4.52 2.54
N GLU A 121 11.75 -5.19 1.39
CA GLU A 121 11.11 -4.58 0.22
C GLU A 121 9.62 -4.93 0.19
N TYR A 122 8.78 -3.91 0.15
CA TYR A 122 7.33 -4.03 0.09
C TYR A 122 6.87 -3.94 -1.37
N LYS A 123 6.16 -4.97 -1.82
CA LYS A 123 5.42 -4.98 -3.07
C LYS A 123 4.09 -4.24 -2.88
N VAL A 124 3.93 -3.14 -3.59
CA VAL A 124 2.76 -2.26 -3.51
C VAL A 124 1.96 -2.36 -4.80
N ARG A 125 0.68 -2.68 -4.69
CA ARG A 125 -0.24 -2.80 -5.83
C ARG A 125 -1.64 -2.30 -5.45
N TYR A 126 -2.39 -1.86 -6.44
CA TYR A 126 -3.81 -1.58 -6.29
C TYR A 126 -4.62 -2.81 -6.73
N SER A 127 -5.56 -3.25 -5.89
CA SER A 127 -6.53 -4.30 -6.18
C SER A 127 -7.82 -3.64 -6.66
N ASN A 128 -8.17 -3.83 -7.93
CA ASN A 128 -9.46 -3.33 -8.46
C ASN A 128 -10.66 -4.07 -7.86
N THR A 129 -10.46 -5.33 -7.44
CA THR A 129 -11.52 -6.16 -6.84
C THR A 129 -11.89 -5.66 -5.45
N ASP A 130 -10.87 -5.32 -4.66
CA ASP A 130 -11.06 -4.90 -3.26
C ASP A 130 -11.13 -3.38 -3.11
N ASP A 131 -10.85 -2.65 -4.19
CA ASP A 131 -10.69 -1.20 -4.21
C ASP A 131 -9.71 -0.71 -3.13
N ALA A 132 -8.54 -1.33 -3.11
CA ALA A 132 -7.55 -1.10 -2.06
C ALA A 132 -6.12 -1.11 -2.59
N TRP A 133 -5.30 -0.22 -2.05
CA TRP A 133 -3.86 -0.37 -2.11
C TRP A 133 -3.41 -1.39 -1.09
N GLN A 134 -2.55 -2.32 -1.50
CA GLN A 134 -1.96 -3.33 -0.66
C GLN A 134 -0.44 -3.25 -0.75
N ALA A 135 0.22 -3.23 0.41
CA ALA A 135 1.64 -3.38 0.58
C ALA A 135 1.92 -4.75 1.22
N SER A 136 2.69 -5.58 0.53
CA SER A 136 3.00 -6.94 0.97
C SER A 136 4.50 -7.21 0.96
N LEU A 137 4.98 -8.07 1.85
CA LEU A 137 6.35 -8.56 1.86
C LEU A 137 6.62 -9.51 0.68
N ALA A 138 7.89 -9.87 0.48
CA ALA A 138 8.28 -10.85 -0.53
C ALA A 138 7.63 -12.23 -0.31
N THR A 139 7.30 -12.56 0.95
CA THR A 139 6.56 -13.77 1.35
C THR A 139 5.11 -13.77 0.85
N GLY A 140 4.58 -12.62 0.42
CA GLY A 140 3.18 -12.43 0.04
C GLY A 140 2.29 -11.92 1.18
N GLU A 141 2.82 -11.85 2.41
CA GLU A 141 2.10 -11.33 3.56
C GLU A 141 1.79 -9.84 3.41
N THR A 142 0.52 -9.46 3.53
CA THR A 142 0.09 -8.06 3.52
C THR A 142 0.36 -7.40 4.87
N VAL A 143 1.17 -6.34 4.84
CA VAL A 143 1.55 -5.57 6.04
C VAL A 143 0.86 -4.21 6.11
N GLY A 144 0.29 -3.76 5.00
CA GLY A 144 -0.46 -2.52 4.94
C GLY A 144 -1.53 -2.56 3.86
N GLU A 145 -2.70 -2.01 4.16
CA GLU A 145 -3.79 -1.86 3.22
C GLU A 145 -4.45 -0.49 3.40
N LEU A 146 -4.79 0.16 2.30
CA LEU A 146 -5.61 1.37 2.30
C LEU A 146 -6.76 1.16 1.32
N LYS A 147 -7.95 0.97 1.88
CA LYS A 147 -9.19 0.93 1.11
C LYS A 147 -9.59 2.35 0.73
N SER A 148 -9.81 2.59 -0.56
CA SER A 148 -10.17 3.91 -1.06
C SER A 148 -11.61 4.26 -0.70
N SER A 149 -11.89 5.56 -0.64
CA SER A 149 -13.27 6.04 -0.77
C SER A 149 -13.64 6.02 -2.25
N ILE A 150 -14.37 5.01 -2.71
CA ILE A 150 -15.09 5.12 -3.98
C ILE A 150 -16.48 5.67 -3.68
N THR A 151 -16.90 6.67 -4.46
CA THR A 151 -18.30 7.07 -4.59
C THR A 151 -18.87 6.34 -5.81
N PRO A 152 -19.37 5.10 -5.69
CA PRO A 152 -20.01 4.48 -6.84
C PRO A 152 -21.31 5.22 -7.10
N LEU A 153 -21.75 5.31 -8.37
CA LEU A 153 -22.91 6.09 -8.80
C LEU A 153 -24.24 5.79 -8.04
N PHE A 154 -24.29 4.73 -7.23
CA PHE A 154 -25.48 4.25 -6.51
C PHE A 154 -25.20 3.68 -5.10
N ARG A 155 -24.06 3.98 -4.47
CA ARG A 155 -23.87 3.66 -3.03
C ARG A 155 -23.45 4.89 -2.26
N GLU A 156 -23.74 4.86 -0.96
CA GLU A 156 -23.26 5.87 -0.03
C GLU A 156 -21.72 5.91 -0.07
N PRO A 157 -21.13 7.13 -0.07
CA PRO A 157 -19.70 7.27 -0.01
C PRO A 157 -19.16 6.60 1.27
N SER A 158 -18.18 5.71 1.11
CA SER A 158 -17.49 5.10 2.25
C SER A 158 -16.21 5.87 2.57
N LEU A 159 -15.93 6.05 3.86
CA LEU A 159 -14.68 6.64 4.31
C LEU A 159 -13.50 5.70 4.01
N PRO A 160 -12.31 6.23 3.70
CA PRO A 160 -11.12 5.42 3.56
C PRO A 160 -10.79 4.68 4.86
N VAL A 161 -10.30 3.45 4.75
CA VAL A 161 -9.89 2.63 5.90
C VAL A 161 -8.45 2.18 5.67
N LEU A 162 -7.58 2.53 6.63
CA LEU A 162 -6.20 2.07 6.68
C LEU A 162 -6.11 0.86 7.60
N ARG A 163 -5.39 -0.17 7.18
CA ARG A 163 -5.05 -1.32 8.02
C ARG A 163 -3.56 -1.51 8.00
N LEU A 164 -2.94 -1.63 9.17
CA LEU A 164 -1.51 -1.86 9.31
C LEU A 164 -1.27 -3.09 10.16
N SER A 165 -0.34 -3.94 9.74
CA SER A 165 0.05 -5.10 10.51
C SER A 165 0.67 -4.68 11.84
N SER A 166 0.39 -5.46 12.89
CA SER A 166 1.06 -5.35 14.18
C SER A 166 2.54 -5.74 14.13
N THR A 167 3.00 -6.38 13.04
CA THR A 167 4.41 -6.76 12.82
C THR A 167 5.32 -5.64 12.37
N ILE A 168 4.78 -4.46 12.03
CA ILE A 168 5.59 -3.30 11.69
C ILE A 168 6.49 -2.95 12.89
N ARG A 169 7.80 -2.93 12.64
CA ARG A 169 8.84 -2.99 13.68
C ARG A 169 8.89 -1.78 14.59
N ASP A 170 8.69 -0.60 14.04
CA ASP A 170 8.80 0.67 14.74
C ASP A 170 7.84 1.73 14.20
N ASP A 171 7.73 2.85 14.93
CA ASP A 171 6.83 3.95 14.59
C ASP A 171 7.23 4.66 13.29
N GLU A 172 8.52 4.71 12.95
CA GLU A 172 8.98 5.33 11.71
C GLU A 172 8.54 4.52 10.48
N GLU A 173 8.68 3.20 10.54
CA GLU A 173 8.19 2.28 9.50
C GLU A 173 6.67 2.33 9.39
N ARG A 174 5.95 2.53 10.51
CA ARG A 174 4.50 2.72 10.52
C ARG A 174 4.09 4.00 9.80
N VAL A 175 4.79 5.11 10.07
CA VAL A 175 4.59 6.39 9.38
C VAL A 175 4.97 6.27 7.90
N PHE A 176 6.06 5.57 7.58
CA PHE A 176 6.44 5.26 6.20
C PHE A 176 5.32 4.52 5.46
N MET A 177 4.74 3.48 6.07
CA MET A 177 3.67 2.69 5.46
C MET A 177 2.42 3.53 5.20
N LEU A 178 2.01 4.35 6.18
CA LEU A 178 0.93 5.32 6.02
C LEU A 178 1.21 6.28 4.84
N MET A 179 2.38 6.90 4.81
CA MET A 179 2.79 7.84 3.75
C MET A 179 2.82 7.18 2.38
N LEU A 180 3.32 5.95 2.29
CA LEU A 180 3.40 5.16 1.07
C LEU A 180 2.01 4.86 0.50
N LEU A 181 1.06 4.45 1.33
CA LEU A 181 -0.29 4.12 0.91
C LEU A 181 -1.07 5.37 0.50
N VAL A 182 -1.00 6.43 1.30
CA VAL A 182 -1.58 7.74 0.96
C VAL A 182 -0.97 8.29 -0.33
N TYR A 183 0.36 8.18 -0.48
CA TYR A 183 1.04 8.60 -1.69
C TYR A 183 0.50 7.89 -2.93
N SER A 184 0.38 6.56 -2.82
CA SER A 184 -0.06 5.71 -3.92
C SER A 184 -1.49 6.06 -4.33
N GLU A 185 -2.37 6.25 -3.35
CA GLU A 185 -3.77 6.59 -3.60
C GLU A 185 -3.94 7.97 -4.22
N MET A 186 -3.30 9.00 -3.66
CA MET A 186 -3.39 10.33 -4.27
C MET A 186 -2.77 10.38 -5.69
N LYS A 187 -1.68 9.63 -5.95
CA LYS A 187 -1.13 9.52 -7.31
C LYS A 187 -2.05 8.78 -8.29
N ARG A 188 -2.96 7.92 -7.79
CA ARG A 188 -3.99 7.24 -8.60
C ARG A 188 -5.08 8.22 -9.00
N LEU A 189 -5.59 8.97 -8.02
CA LEU A 189 -6.64 9.98 -8.21
C LEU A 189 -6.18 11.07 -9.19
N ASP A 190 -4.94 11.55 -9.09
CA ASP A 190 -4.35 12.50 -10.04
C ASP A 190 -4.36 12.04 -11.51
N ARG A 191 -4.49 10.73 -11.80
CA ARG A 191 -4.53 10.21 -13.18
C ARG A 191 -5.96 10.05 -13.69
N GLN A 192 -6.95 10.17 -12.80
CA GLN A 192 -8.37 10.05 -13.11
C GLN A 192 -9.01 11.43 -13.30
N ASP A 193 -8.49 12.44 -12.61
CA ASP A 193 -8.79 13.87 -12.83
C ASP A 193 -8.11 14.40 -14.11
#